data_AF-A0A3D8YKQ3-F1
#
_entry.id   AF-A0A3D8YKQ3-F1
#
_cell.length_a   1.000
_cell.length_b   1.000
_cell.length_c   1.000
_cell.angle_alpha   90.00
_cell.angle_beta   90.00
_cell.angle_gamma   90.00
#
_symmetry.space_group_name_H-M   'P 1'
#
loop_
_entity.id
_entity.type
_entity.pdbx_description
1 polymer ?
#
loop_
_entity_poly.entity_id
_entity_poly.type
_entity_poly.pdbx_seq_one_letter_code
_entity_poly.pdbx_strand_id
1 'polypeptide(L)'
;MIDIEFDHVIHYIDGLNQFEFPGKYLEIQPGGQHENLGTYNRLVQIDLSYIELIDIYHQGKMKQQSKTDVGKHSFATSIMENGYRQGFKKICFRTHDIEQLKAQFEARGLETVGPVEMTRENKKGQTIQWRLLYVANHQFDVIMPFFIEWHASDETREADLQEHFHQHLTLDMITVNTYQRQTMVDHWKQWFDMEEVESSDRYTILQSPAKKIKFKVMEDKEDGIEAVQFIDQTIDAPIAFRTRGARYQFIPPHA
;
A
#
# COMPACT_ATOMS: atom_id res chain seq x y z
N MET A 1 -15.32 -15.90 -0.04
CA MET A 1 -14.29 -15.12 0.67
C MET A 1 -13.55 -14.34 -0.40
N ILE A 2 -13.31 -13.06 -0.17
CA ILE A 2 -12.50 -12.21 -1.05
C ILE A 2 -11.06 -12.74 -1.08
N ASP A 3 -10.52 -12.96 -2.27
CA ASP A 3 -9.11 -13.30 -2.47
C ASP A 3 -8.26 -12.03 -2.51
N ILE A 4 -7.78 -11.60 -1.34
CA ILE A 4 -6.84 -10.49 -1.20
C ILE A 4 -5.74 -10.81 -0.18
N GLU A 5 -4.51 -10.43 -0.54
CA GLU A 5 -3.37 -10.40 0.36
C GLU A 5 -2.68 -9.04 0.26
N PHE A 6 -2.02 -8.57 1.33
CA PHE A 6 -1.34 -7.28 1.30
C PHE A 6 -0.14 -7.32 0.36
N ASP A 7 -0.06 -6.37 -0.58
CA ASP A 7 1.05 -6.28 -1.53
C ASP A 7 2.00 -5.15 -1.13
N HIS A 8 1.50 -3.93 -0.96
CA HIS A 8 2.38 -2.84 -0.54
C HIS A 8 1.65 -1.64 0.05
N VAL A 9 2.44 -0.77 0.68
CA VAL A 9 2.03 0.59 1.05
C VAL A 9 2.95 1.60 0.38
N ILE A 10 2.37 2.68 -0.12
CA ILE A 10 3.09 3.75 -0.83
C ILE A 10 3.48 4.83 0.15
N HIS A 11 4.77 5.21 0.17
CA HIS A 11 5.31 6.35 0.92
C HIS A 11 5.90 7.38 -0.06
N TYR A 12 5.23 8.53 -0.19
CA TYR A 12 5.74 9.63 -0.98
C TYR A 12 6.85 10.39 -0.24
N ILE A 13 8.02 10.48 -0.88
CA ILE A 13 9.22 11.14 -0.36
C ILE A 13 9.76 12.09 -1.42
N ASP A 14 9.84 13.37 -1.10
CA ASP A 14 10.51 14.37 -1.93
C ASP A 14 12.03 14.21 -1.83
N GLY A 15 12.71 14.10 -2.98
CA GLY A 15 14.15 13.86 -3.03
C GLY A 15 14.54 12.40 -2.78
N LEU A 16 13.74 11.44 -3.22
CA LEU A 16 13.91 10.00 -2.96
C LEU A 16 15.27 9.43 -3.38
N ASN A 17 15.91 9.99 -4.40
CA ASN A 17 17.25 9.58 -4.82
C ASN A 17 18.33 9.75 -3.74
N GLN A 18 18.16 10.71 -2.82
CA GLN A 18 19.08 10.96 -1.71
C GLN A 18 18.59 10.37 -0.38
N PHE A 19 17.43 9.73 -0.39
CA PHE A 19 16.81 9.20 0.82
C PHE A 19 17.46 7.89 1.25
N GLU A 20 17.76 7.81 2.54
CA GLU A 20 18.10 6.59 3.28
C GLU A 20 17.29 6.60 4.57
N PHE A 21 16.91 5.41 5.04
CA PHE A 21 16.29 5.28 6.36
C PHE A 21 17.29 5.64 7.46
N PRO A 22 16.82 6.20 8.61
CA PRO A 22 17.68 6.48 9.75
C PRO A 22 18.49 5.23 10.16
N GLY A 23 19.81 5.39 10.28
CA GLY A 23 20.70 4.28 10.61
C GLY A 23 20.77 3.16 9.57
N LYS A 24 20.23 3.37 8.36
CA LYS A 24 20.09 2.34 7.30
C LYS A 24 19.31 1.11 7.77
N TYR A 25 18.33 1.33 8.66
CA TYR A 25 17.56 0.25 9.27
C TYR A 25 16.79 -0.60 8.25
N LEU A 26 16.32 0.02 7.17
CA LEU A 26 15.71 -0.65 6.04
C LEU A 26 16.57 -0.41 4.80
N GLU A 27 16.98 -1.49 4.15
CA GLU A 27 17.70 -1.41 2.88
C GLU A 27 16.73 -1.08 1.74
N ILE A 28 17.13 -0.13 0.89
CA ILE A 28 16.31 0.34 -0.21
C ILE A 28 16.86 -0.18 -1.53
N GLN A 29 16.10 -1.05 -2.19
CA GLN A 29 16.42 -1.57 -3.51
C GLN A 29 16.01 -0.59 -4.62
N PRO A 30 16.71 -0.62 -5.78
CA PRO A 30 16.28 0.14 -6.95
C PRO A 30 14.91 -0.31 -7.46
N GLY A 31 14.05 0.64 -7.81
CA GLY A 31 12.80 0.39 -8.51
C GLY A 31 12.91 0.71 -10.01
N GLY A 32 11.89 1.41 -10.54
CA GLY A 32 11.78 1.83 -11.92
C GLY A 32 10.98 3.13 -12.09
N GLN A 33 10.65 3.45 -13.34
CA GLN A 33 9.88 4.65 -13.70
C GLN A 33 8.48 4.28 -14.18
N HIS A 34 7.48 5.06 -13.74
CA HIS A 34 6.10 5.00 -14.24
C HIS A 34 5.92 6.10 -15.28
N GLU A 35 6.26 5.80 -16.54
CA GLU A 35 6.34 6.81 -17.59
C GLU A 35 5.07 7.63 -17.75
N ASN A 36 3.90 7.00 -17.68
CA ASN A 36 2.62 7.69 -17.85
C ASN A 36 2.28 8.62 -16.68
N LEU A 37 2.78 8.32 -15.48
CA LEU A 37 2.49 9.08 -14.26
C LEU A 37 3.55 10.14 -13.98
N GLY A 38 4.76 10.03 -14.53
CA GLY A 38 5.85 10.96 -14.22
C GLY A 38 6.43 10.77 -12.82
N THR A 39 6.37 9.54 -12.30
CA THR A 39 6.88 9.14 -10.97
C THR A 39 7.91 8.04 -11.11
N TYR A 40 8.84 7.94 -10.15
CA TYR A 40 9.78 6.84 -10.04
C TYR A 40 9.76 6.29 -8.61
N ASN A 41 10.10 5.01 -8.45
CA ASN A 41 10.07 4.37 -7.16
C ASN A 41 11.41 3.73 -6.77
N ARG A 42 11.50 3.43 -5.48
CA ARG A 42 12.47 2.54 -4.85
C ARG A 42 11.72 1.64 -3.89
N LEU A 43 12.24 0.45 -3.62
CA LEU A 43 11.49 -0.59 -2.91
C LEU A 43 12.20 -0.94 -1.62
N VAL A 44 11.43 -1.33 -0.60
CA VAL A 44 11.92 -2.07 0.57
C VAL A 44 11.17 -3.39 0.58
N GLN A 45 11.82 -4.45 0.10
CA GLN A 45 11.22 -5.79 0.00
C GLN A 45 11.24 -6.48 1.35
N ILE A 46 10.09 -6.88 1.88
CA ILE A 46 9.99 -7.59 3.17
C ILE A 46 9.92 -9.08 2.86
N ASP A 47 8.87 -9.45 2.14
CA ASP A 47 8.62 -10.74 1.49
C ASP A 47 7.98 -10.43 0.12
N LEU A 48 6.93 -11.14 -0.28
CA LEU A 48 6.11 -10.71 -1.43
C LEU A 48 5.40 -9.37 -1.20
N SER A 49 5.33 -8.92 0.05
CA SER A 49 4.93 -7.58 0.44
C SER A 49 6.11 -6.62 0.60
N TYR A 50 5.87 -5.34 0.30
CA TYR A 50 6.92 -4.33 0.29
C TYR A 50 6.44 -2.92 0.61
N ILE A 51 7.39 -2.03 0.79
CA ILE A 51 7.14 -0.58 0.90
C ILE A 51 7.57 0.05 -0.42
N GLU A 52 6.63 0.69 -1.09
CA GLU A 52 6.93 1.46 -2.29
C GLU A 52 7.27 2.90 -1.89
N LEU A 53 8.54 3.26 -1.94
CA LEU A 53 8.96 4.64 -1.81
C LEU A 53 8.81 5.29 -3.18
N ILE A 54 8.09 6.40 -3.27
CA ILE A 54 7.79 7.04 -4.55
C ILE A 54 8.12 8.52 -4.54
N ASP A 55 8.54 9.01 -5.70
CA ASP A 55 8.81 10.44 -5.93
C ASP A 55 8.47 10.82 -7.37
N ILE A 56 8.42 12.12 -7.64
CA ILE A 56 7.88 12.72 -8.85
C ILE A 56 9.03 13.34 -9.63
N TYR A 57 9.18 12.93 -10.89
CA TYR A 57 10.12 13.57 -11.83
C TYR A 57 9.41 14.46 -12.86
N HIS A 58 8.10 14.31 -13.05
CA HIS A 58 7.33 15.10 -14.03
C HIS A 58 5.87 15.35 -13.61
N GLN A 59 5.63 16.36 -12.76
CA GLN A 59 4.30 16.74 -12.28
C GLN A 59 3.25 16.98 -13.39
N GLY A 60 3.68 17.49 -14.56
CA GLY A 60 2.79 17.72 -15.70
C GLY A 60 2.08 16.45 -16.21
N LYS A 61 2.73 15.28 -16.11
CA LYS A 61 2.13 14.00 -16.52
C LYS A 61 1.06 13.55 -15.51
N MET A 62 1.34 13.69 -14.21
CA MET A 62 0.35 13.45 -13.15
C MET A 62 -0.92 14.28 -13.36
N LYS A 63 -0.76 15.59 -13.62
CA LYS A 63 -1.89 16.51 -13.86
C LYS A 63 -2.69 16.18 -15.12
N GLN A 64 -2.07 15.57 -16.12
CA GLN A 64 -2.78 15.09 -17.32
C GLN A 64 -3.54 13.79 -17.00
N GLN A 65 -2.89 12.84 -16.34
CA GLN A 65 -3.50 11.57 -15.94
C GLN A 65 -4.66 11.74 -14.98
N SER A 66 -4.58 12.70 -14.04
CA SER A 66 -5.65 12.99 -13.09
C SER A 66 -6.96 13.46 -13.73
N LYS A 67 -6.96 13.79 -15.03
CA LYS A 67 -8.15 14.18 -15.80
C LYS A 67 -8.80 13.01 -16.54
N THR A 68 -8.16 11.84 -16.53
CA THR A 68 -8.70 10.62 -17.13
C THR A 68 -9.57 9.87 -16.12
N ASP A 69 -10.49 9.03 -16.61
CA ASP A 69 -11.40 8.28 -15.74
C ASP A 69 -10.68 7.34 -14.77
N VAL A 70 -9.57 6.75 -15.20
CA VAL A 70 -8.72 5.88 -14.37
C VAL A 70 -7.77 6.71 -13.52
N GLY A 71 -7.01 7.61 -14.15
CA GLY A 71 -5.90 8.28 -13.51
C GLY A 71 -6.31 9.16 -12.33
N LYS A 72 -7.56 9.64 -12.30
CA LYS A 72 -8.10 10.37 -11.14
C LYS A 72 -8.12 9.55 -9.84
N HIS A 73 -8.14 8.22 -9.92
CA HIS A 73 -8.12 7.31 -8.76
C HIS A 73 -6.72 6.76 -8.42
N SER A 74 -5.72 7.09 -9.24
CA SER A 74 -4.34 6.61 -9.06
C SER A 74 -3.67 7.21 -7.83
N PHE A 75 -2.69 6.50 -7.28
CA PHE A 75 -1.87 6.99 -6.17
C PHE A 75 -1.19 8.35 -6.50
N ALA A 76 -0.85 8.58 -7.77
CA ALA A 76 -0.21 9.80 -8.22
C ALA A 76 -1.15 10.99 -8.02
N THR A 77 -2.41 10.84 -8.41
CA THR A 77 -3.43 11.87 -8.17
C THR A 77 -3.63 12.13 -6.68
N SER A 78 -3.63 11.09 -5.84
CA SER A 78 -3.72 11.27 -4.38
C SER A 78 -2.56 12.07 -3.78
N ILE A 79 -1.34 11.97 -4.33
CA ILE A 79 -0.21 12.83 -3.93
C ILE A 79 -0.50 14.29 -4.28
N MET A 80 -1.00 14.55 -5.49
CA MET A 80 -1.30 15.90 -5.97
C MET A 80 -2.47 16.54 -5.18
N GLU A 81 -3.55 15.81 -4.94
CA GLU A 81 -4.74 16.29 -4.22
C GLU A 81 -4.45 16.58 -2.74
N ASN A 82 -3.52 15.83 -2.13
CA ASN A 82 -3.00 16.09 -0.79
C ASN A 82 -1.86 17.13 -0.79
N GLY A 83 -1.84 18.02 -1.78
CA GLY A 83 -0.92 19.16 -1.84
C GLY A 83 0.57 18.79 -1.81
N TYR A 84 0.94 17.61 -2.32
CA TYR A 84 2.31 17.08 -2.26
C TYR A 84 2.87 16.97 -0.83
N ARG A 85 2.00 16.73 0.17
CA ARG A 85 2.45 16.43 1.53
C ARG A 85 3.18 15.08 1.52
N GLN A 86 4.40 14.99 2.05
CA GLN A 86 5.11 13.71 2.20
C GLN A 86 4.42 12.79 3.23
N GLY A 87 4.66 11.49 3.13
CA GLY A 87 4.09 10.46 4.01
C GLY A 87 3.40 9.34 3.24
N PHE A 88 2.72 8.45 3.96
CA PHE A 88 1.99 7.34 3.34
C PHE A 88 0.80 7.84 2.48
N LYS A 89 0.50 7.12 1.39
CA LYS A 89 -0.44 7.57 0.36
C LYS A 89 -1.58 6.63 0.03
N LYS A 90 -1.29 5.37 -0.26
CA LYS A 90 -2.30 4.33 -0.51
C LYS A 90 -1.74 2.97 -0.10
N ILE A 91 -2.66 2.05 0.14
CA ILE A 91 -2.40 0.63 0.39
C ILE A 91 -2.84 -0.15 -0.85
N CYS A 92 -2.11 -1.20 -1.18
CA CYS A 92 -2.42 -2.11 -2.26
C CYS A 92 -2.61 -3.53 -1.73
N PHE A 93 -3.66 -4.19 -2.21
CA PHE A 93 -3.84 -5.63 -2.03
C PHE A 93 -3.64 -6.37 -3.36
N ARG A 94 -2.89 -7.46 -3.34
CA ARG A 94 -2.78 -8.39 -4.46
C ARG A 94 -3.92 -9.41 -4.45
N THR A 95 -4.32 -9.82 -5.64
CA THR A 95 -5.30 -10.88 -5.91
C THR A 95 -4.81 -11.76 -7.05
N HIS A 96 -5.31 -12.98 -7.16
CA HIS A 96 -5.01 -13.90 -8.26
C HIS A 96 -6.04 -13.83 -9.40
N ASP A 97 -7.19 -13.19 -9.18
CA ASP A 97 -8.25 -13.01 -10.17
C ASP A 97 -8.94 -11.65 -10.00
N ILE A 98 -8.40 -10.63 -10.67
CA ILE A 98 -8.88 -9.25 -10.52
C ILE A 98 -10.26 -9.02 -11.14
N GLU A 99 -10.68 -9.85 -12.10
CA GLU A 99 -12.00 -9.78 -12.72
C GLU A 99 -13.06 -10.37 -11.77
N GLN A 100 -12.77 -11.50 -11.14
CA GLN A 100 -13.61 -12.05 -10.08
C GLN A 100 -13.71 -11.09 -8.90
N LEU A 101 -12.59 -10.48 -8.50
CA LEU A 101 -12.57 -9.49 -7.42
C LEU A 101 -13.48 -8.29 -7.74
N LYS A 102 -13.37 -7.75 -8.95
CA LYS A 102 -14.25 -6.68 -9.44
C LYS A 102 -15.73 -7.06 -9.35
N ALA A 103 -16.11 -8.23 -9.89
CA ALA A 103 -17.49 -8.70 -9.85
C ALA A 103 -18.03 -8.86 -8.42
N GLN A 104 -17.18 -9.32 -7.49
CA GLN A 104 -17.54 -9.45 -6.08
C GLN A 104 -17.73 -8.08 -5.40
N PHE A 105 -16.89 -7.08 -5.72
CA PHE A 105 -17.03 -5.71 -5.22
C PHE A 105 -18.30 -5.03 -5.75
N GLU A 106 -18.60 -5.15 -7.03
CA GLU A 106 -19.82 -4.61 -7.63
C GLU A 106 -21.08 -5.23 -6.98
N ALA A 107 -21.09 -6.55 -6.76
CA ALA A 107 -22.17 -7.23 -6.06
C ALA A 107 -22.36 -6.79 -4.60
N ARG A 108 -21.30 -6.23 -3.98
CA ARG A 108 -21.32 -5.67 -2.62
C ARG A 108 -21.56 -4.16 -2.61
N GLY A 109 -21.86 -3.57 -3.76
CA GLY A 109 -22.14 -2.14 -3.91
C GLY A 109 -20.91 -1.23 -3.88
N LEU A 110 -19.70 -1.78 -4.06
CA LEU A 110 -18.46 -1.01 -4.16
C LEU A 110 -18.15 -0.70 -5.63
N GLU A 111 -18.22 0.59 -5.99
CA GLU A 111 -17.88 1.06 -7.33
C GLU A 111 -16.37 0.96 -7.57
N THR A 112 -15.96 0.43 -8.72
CA THR A 112 -14.55 0.30 -9.09
C THR A 112 -14.26 0.75 -10.52
N VAL A 113 -13.02 1.14 -10.78
CA VAL A 113 -12.51 1.53 -12.10
C VAL A 113 -11.30 0.67 -12.45
N GLY A 114 -11.35 0.04 -13.64
CA GLY A 114 -10.38 -0.95 -14.10
C GLY A 114 -11.05 -2.29 -14.48
N PRO A 115 -10.27 -3.38 -14.63
CA PRO A 115 -8.82 -3.43 -14.48
C PRO A 115 -8.07 -2.60 -15.54
N VAL A 116 -6.87 -2.11 -15.20
CA VAL A 116 -6.01 -1.33 -16.10
C VAL A 116 -4.66 -1.99 -16.23
N GLU A 117 -4.26 -2.25 -17.47
CA GLU A 117 -2.96 -2.83 -17.81
C GLU A 117 -1.83 -1.86 -17.50
N MET A 118 -0.83 -2.35 -16.79
CA MET A 118 0.34 -1.60 -16.38
C MET A 118 1.61 -2.40 -16.70
N THR A 119 2.65 -1.68 -17.11
CA THR A 119 3.94 -2.28 -17.42
C THR A 119 5.08 -1.39 -16.95
N ARG A 120 6.20 -2.00 -16.57
CA ARG A 120 7.50 -1.31 -16.47
C ARG A 120 8.63 -2.21 -16.95
N GLU A 121 9.71 -1.61 -17.42
CA GLU A 121 10.94 -2.33 -17.70
C GLU A 121 11.85 -2.33 -16.47
N ASN A 122 12.43 -3.48 -16.14
CA ASN A 122 13.44 -3.58 -15.10
C ASN A 122 14.85 -3.30 -15.66
N LYS A 123 15.86 -3.23 -14.78
CA LYS A 123 17.26 -2.97 -15.19
C LYS A 123 17.86 -4.05 -16.10
N LYS A 124 17.28 -5.25 -16.12
CA LYS A 124 17.69 -6.37 -16.99
C LYS A 124 16.98 -6.32 -18.36
N GLY A 125 16.15 -5.29 -18.61
CA GLY A 125 15.37 -5.15 -19.85
C GLY A 125 14.15 -6.07 -19.93
N GLN A 126 13.76 -6.71 -18.83
CA GLN A 126 12.56 -7.55 -18.79
C GLN A 126 11.34 -6.68 -18.48
N THR A 127 10.25 -6.90 -19.21
CA THR A 127 8.97 -6.25 -18.98
C THR A 127 8.24 -6.94 -17.82
N ILE A 128 7.94 -6.18 -16.78
CA ILE A 128 7.06 -6.59 -15.69
C ILE A 128 5.67 -6.04 -16.00
N GLN A 129 4.65 -6.88 -15.86
CA GLN A 129 3.26 -6.54 -16.20
C GLN A 129 2.33 -6.87 -15.04
N TRP A 130 1.31 -6.03 -14.84
CA TRP A 130 0.28 -6.21 -13.83
C TRP A 130 -0.98 -5.47 -14.23
N ARG A 131 -2.10 -5.81 -13.60
CA ARG A 131 -3.39 -5.12 -13.76
C ARG A 131 -3.75 -4.41 -12.46
N LEU A 132 -4.32 -3.22 -12.56
CA LEU A 132 -4.77 -2.43 -11.40
C LEU A 132 -6.28 -2.23 -11.40
N LEU A 133 -6.91 -2.35 -10.24
CA LEU A 133 -8.32 -2.02 -10.01
C LEU A 133 -8.41 -1.00 -8.87
N TYR A 134 -9.11 0.10 -9.10
CA TYR A 134 -9.25 1.19 -8.14
C TYR A 134 -10.67 1.24 -7.57
N VAL A 135 -10.81 1.58 -6.30
CA VAL A 135 -12.09 2.00 -5.74
C VAL A 135 -12.43 3.39 -6.27
N ALA A 136 -13.67 3.57 -6.73
CA ALA A 136 -14.11 4.81 -7.35
C ALA A 136 -14.95 5.67 -6.39
N ASN A 137 -14.82 7.00 -6.51
CA ASN A 137 -15.70 8.02 -5.92
C ASN A 137 -16.00 7.86 -4.42
N HIS A 138 -15.07 7.32 -3.64
CA HIS A 138 -15.30 7.08 -2.21
C HIS A 138 -14.95 8.28 -1.35
N GLN A 139 -15.78 8.60 -0.35
CA GLN A 139 -15.55 9.68 0.63
C GLN A 139 -14.28 9.52 1.51
N PHE A 140 -13.58 8.41 1.38
CA PHE A 140 -12.38 8.04 2.14
C PHE A 140 -11.22 7.66 1.20
N ASP A 141 -11.19 8.21 -0.03
CA ASP A 141 -10.29 7.74 -1.10
C ASP A 141 -8.81 7.65 -0.69
N VAL A 142 -8.36 8.53 0.21
CA VAL A 142 -6.98 8.55 0.74
C VAL A 142 -6.60 7.26 1.46
N ILE A 143 -7.57 6.59 2.10
CA ILE A 143 -7.35 5.36 2.89
C ILE A 143 -7.96 4.13 2.23
N MET A 144 -8.79 4.28 1.19
CA MET A 144 -9.28 3.14 0.42
C MET A 144 -8.15 2.47 -0.35
N PRO A 145 -8.02 1.13 -0.28
CA PRO A 145 -7.00 0.41 -1.02
C PRO A 145 -7.29 0.45 -2.52
N PHE A 146 -6.24 0.19 -3.29
CA PHE A 146 -6.38 -0.30 -4.66
C PHE A 146 -5.89 -1.74 -4.75
N PHE A 147 -6.13 -2.38 -5.88
CA PHE A 147 -5.87 -3.80 -6.05
C PHE A 147 -4.96 -4.04 -7.24
N ILE A 148 -4.10 -5.04 -7.11
CA ILE A 148 -3.14 -5.45 -8.12
C ILE A 148 -3.29 -6.93 -8.42
N GLU A 149 -3.16 -7.30 -9.68
CA GLU A 149 -2.92 -8.68 -10.08
C GLU A 149 -1.65 -8.70 -10.91
N TRP A 150 -0.67 -9.43 -10.41
CA TRP A 150 0.60 -9.60 -11.09
C TRP A 150 0.46 -10.66 -12.17
N HIS A 151 1.03 -10.40 -13.35
CA HIS A 151 1.00 -11.39 -14.42
C HIS A 151 1.87 -12.63 -14.09
N ALA A 152 2.95 -12.43 -13.33
CA ALA A 152 3.78 -13.53 -12.82
C ALA A 152 3.14 -14.14 -11.57
N SER A 153 3.18 -15.47 -11.48
CA SER A 153 2.79 -16.22 -10.27
C SER A 153 3.60 -15.80 -9.05
N ASP A 154 3.03 -16.01 -7.86
CA ASP A 154 3.71 -15.76 -6.59
C ASP A 154 5.03 -16.55 -6.48
N GLU A 155 5.06 -17.81 -6.92
CA GLU A 155 6.27 -18.63 -6.87
C GLU A 155 7.39 -18.07 -7.76
N THR A 156 7.02 -17.54 -8.94
CA THR A 156 7.99 -16.88 -9.84
C THR A 156 8.49 -15.58 -9.22
N ARG A 157 7.58 -14.76 -8.69
CA ARG A 157 7.95 -13.49 -8.03
C ARG A 157 8.83 -13.73 -6.81
N GLU A 158 8.52 -14.73 -6.00
CA GLU A 158 9.30 -15.09 -4.82
C GLU A 158 10.70 -15.54 -5.23
N ALA A 159 10.80 -16.44 -6.22
CA ALA A 159 12.09 -16.89 -6.73
C ALA A 159 12.98 -15.73 -7.23
N ASP A 160 12.37 -14.72 -7.87
CA ASP A 160 13.06 -13.55 -8.42
C ASP A 160 13.44 -12.50 -7.36
N LEU A 161 12.67 -12.40 -6.26
CA LEU A 161 12.80 -11.32 -5.29
C LEU A 161 13.43 -11.75 -3.95
N GLN A 162 13.52 -13.05 -3.67
CA GLN A 162 13.99 -13.59 -2.38
C GLN A 162 15.35 -13.05 -1.92
N GLU A 163 16.25 -12.70 -2.85
CA GLU A 163 17.58 -12.14 -2.53
C GLU A 163 17.50 -10.74 -1.91
N HIS A 164 16.36 -10.06 -2.04
CA HIS A 164 16.12 -8.72 -1.53
C HIS A 164 15.25 -8.70 -0.28
N PHE A 165 14.73 -9.84 0.16
CA PHE A 165 13.81 -9.93 1.30
C PHE A 165 14.51 -9.61 2.62
N HIS A 166 13.89 -8.74 3.42
CA HIS A 166 14.24 -8.58 4.82
C HIS A 166 13.62 -9.72 5.64
N GLN A 167 14.17 -10.94 5.52
CA GLN A 167 13.61 -12.17 6.12
C GLN A 167 13.44 -12.14 7.65
N HIS A 168 14.12 -11.22 8.33
CA HIS A 168 14.00 -11.01 9.77
C HIS A 168 12.81 -10.12 10.15
N LEU A 169 12.14 -9.52 9.16
CA LEU A 169 10.98 -8.66 9.34
C LEU A 169 9.71 -9.37 8.89
N THR A 170 8.60 -9.07 9.56
CA THR A 170 7.26 -9.41 9.10
C THR A 170 6.40 -8.18 9.23
N LEU A 171 5.72 -7.77 8.15
CA LEU A 171 4.78 -6.66 8.22
C LEU A 171 3.51 -7.13 8.96
N ASP A 172 3.26 -6.56 10.12
CA ASP A 172 2.22 -7.04 11.05
C ASP A 172 0.95 -6.18 11.01
N MET A 173 1.11 -4.86 10.99
CA MET A 173 -0.03 -3.96 11.16
C MET A 173 0.16 -2.62 10.46
N ILE A 174 -0.92 -2.11 9.88
CA ILE A 174 -1.01 -0.72 9.40
C ILE A 174 -2.00 0.03 10.26
N THR A 175 -1.60 1.21 10.71
CA THR A 175 -2.50 2.13 11.44
C THR A 175 -3.08 3.15 10.47
N VAL A 176 -4.41 3.20 10.41
CA VAL A 176 -5.17 4.17 9.61
C VAL A 176 -5.99 5.06 10.52
N ASN A 177 -6.04 6.33 10.19
CA ASN A 177 -6.83 7.35 10.88
C ASN A 177 -8.02 7.73 9.99
N THR A 178 -9.17 7.94 10.59
CA THR A 178 -10.35 8.44 9.88
C THR A 178 -11.30 9.22 10.78
N TYR A 179 -12.02 10.18 10.21
CA TYR A 179 -13.06 10.94 10.92
C TYR A 179 -14.37 10.15 11.14
N GLN A 180 -14.50 8.97 10.54
CA GLN A 180 -15.67 8.09 10.67
C GLN A 180 -15.26 6.63 10.87
N ARG A 181 -14.66 6.33 12.03
CA ARG A 181 -14.12 5.00 12.37
C ARG A 181 -15.12 3.86 12.14
N GLN A 182 -16.33 3.98 12.69
CA GLN A 182 -17.32 2.89 12.60
C GLN A 182 -17.76 2.64 11.15
N THR A 183 -18.05 3.70 10.39
CA THR A 183 -18.40 3.59 8.97
C THR A 183 -17.29 2.88 8.19
N MET A 184 -16.02 3.26 8.42
CA MET A 184 -14.89 2.62 7.76
C MET A 184 -14.76 1.14 8.12
N VAL A 185 -14.91 0.82 9.41
CA VAL A 185 -14.87 -0.57 9.90
C VAL A 185 -15.96 -1.41 9.24
N ASP A 186 -17.20 -0.91 9.20
CA ASP A 186 -18.33 -1.63 8.61
C ASP A 186 -18.14 -1.84 7.11
N HIS A 187 -17.65 -0.81 6.41
CA HIS A 187 -17.30 -0.87 4.99
C HIS A 187 -16.22 -1.92 4.70
N TRP A 188 -15.13 -1.94 5.47
CA TRP A 188 -14.04 -2.90 5.25
C TRP A 188 -14.46 -4.34 5.58
N LYS A 189 -15.32 -4.53 6.58
CA LYS A 189 -15.96 -5.84 6.85
C LYS A 189 -16.84 -6.29 5.68
N GLN A 190 -17.69 -5.39 5.17
CA GLN A 190 -18.62 -5.68 4.07
C GLN A 190 -17.89 -5.94 2.75
N TRP A 191 -16.94 -5.09 2.38
CA TRP A 191 -16.33 -5.13 1.06
C TRP A 191 -15.15 -6.09 0.97
N PHE A 192 -14.34 -6.19 2.02
CA PHE A 192 -13.06 -6.90 1.98
C PHE A 192 -13.04 -8.17 2.82
N ASP A 193 -14.19 -8.62 3.37
CA ASP A 193 -14.29 -9.78 4.27
C ASP A 193 -13.32 -9.69 5.47
N MET A 194 -13.00 -8.47 5.93
CA MET A 194 -12.13 -8.31 7.09
C MET A 194 -12.83 -8.72 8.38
N GLU A 195 -12.09 -9.36 9.28
CA GLU A 195 -12.59 -9.82 10.58
C GLU A 195 -12.16 -8.83 11.68
N GLU A 196 -13.09 -8.46 12.55
CA GLU A 196 -12.76 -7.68 13.74
C GLU A 196 -12.14 -8.58 14.81
N VAL A 197 -10.90 -8.30 15.19
CA VAL A 197 -10.15 -9.11 16.17
C VAL A 197 -10.05 -8.44 17.53
N GLU A 198 -10.09 -7.11 17.56
CA GLU A 198 -10.04 -6.33 18.79
C GLU A 198 -10.77 -5.00 18.57
N SER A 199 -11.47 -4.53 19.59
CA SER A 199 -12.14 -3.24 19.54
C SER A 199 -12.11 -2.56 20.90
N SER A 200 -11.97 -1.24 20.89
CA SER A 200 -11.97 -0.37 22.06
C SER A 200 -12.68 0.95 21.74
N ASP A 201 -12.82 1.80 22.75
CA ASP A 201 -13.33 3.15 22.57
C ASP A 201 -12.45 4.02 21.65
N ARG A 202 -11.17 3.66 21.45
CA ARG A 202 -10.20 4.48 20.71
C ARG A 202 -9.81 3.92 19.34
N TYR A 203 -9.97 2.62 19.14
CA TYR A 203 -9.58 1.95 17.89
C TYR A 203 -10.32 0.65 17.69
N THR A 204 -10.32 0.18 16.44
CA THR A 204 -10.74 -1.16 16.04
C THR A 204 -9.62 -1.81 15.24
N ILE A 205 -9.28 -3.06 15.53
CA ILE A 205 -8.31 -3.84 14.76
C ILE A 205 -9.06 -4.83 13.88
N LEU A 206 -8.83 -4.71 12.58
CA LEU A 206 -9.32 -5.61 11.54
C LEU A 206 -8.20 -6.54 11.07
N GLN A 207 -8.51 -7.79 10.79
CA GLN A 207 -7.62 -8.78 10.20
C GLN A 207 -8.01 -9.02 8.75
N SER A 208 -7.03 -9.00 7.83
CA SER A 208 -7.26 -9.33 6.42
C SER A 208 -7.69 -10.79 6.21
N PRO A 209 -8.41 -11.13 5.12
CA PRO A 209 -8.82 -12.51 4.81
C PRO A 209 -7.68 -13.53 4.77
N ALA A 210 -6.53 -13.15 4.19
CA ALA A 210 -5.33 -13.99 4.16
C ALA A 210 -4.64 -14.17 5.53
N LYS A 211 -5.11 -13.45 6.56
CA LYS A 211 -4.56 -13.47 7.94
C LYS A 211 -3.08 -13.09 8.03
N LYS A 212 -2.60 -12.29 7.07
CA LYS A 212 -1.20 -11.83 6.98
C LYS A 212 -0.96 -10.46 7.60
N ILE A 213 -1.97 -9.58 7.60
CA ILE A 213 -1.84 -8.20 8.06
C ILE A 213 -3.06 -7.74 8.87
N LYS A 214 -2.82 -6.92 9.88
CA LYS A 214 -3.86 -6.22 10.64
C LYS A 214 -3.98 -4.75 10.24
N PHE A 215 -5.16 -4.19 10.44
CA PHE A 215 -5.42 -2.76 10.27
C PHE A 215 -5.99 -2.19 11.55
N LYS A 216 -5.24 -1.30 12.19
CA LYS A 216 -5.71 -0.55 13.35
C LYS A 216 -6.37 0.74 12.87
N VAL A 217 -7.70 0.76 12.88
CA VAL A 217 -8.51 1.91 12.51
C VAL A 217 -8.74 2.77 13.75
N MET A 218 -8.24 4.00 13.72
CA MET A 218 -8.37 4.99 14.80
C MET A 218 -9.25 6.15 14.34
N GLU A 219 -9.96 6.75 15.30
CA GLU A 219 -10.70 7.98 15.05
C GLU A 219 -9.77 9.19 15.15
N ASP A 220 -9.77 10.05 14.13
CA ASP A 220 -8.98 11.29 14.07
C ASP A 220 -9.69 12.35 13.22
N LYS A 221 -9.18 13.59 13.18
CA LYS A 221 -9.76 14.69 12.41
C LYS A 221 -9.47 14.64 10.92
N GLU A 222 -8.47 13.85 10.52
CA GLU A 222 -8.02 13.72 9.14
C GLU A 222 -7.97 12.23 8.76
N ASP A 223 -8.35 11.90 7.53
CA ASP A 223 -8.11 10.58 6.97
C ASP A 223 -6.63 10.43 6.58
N GLY A 224 -6.03 9.29 6.90
CA GLY A 224 -4.67 9.00 6.48
C GLY A 224 -4.13 7.68 6.97
N ILE A 225 -2.96 7.32 6.44
CA ILE A 225 -2.18 6.17 6.91
C ILE A 225 -1.09 6.72 7.83
N GLU A 226 -1.15 6.37 9.11
CA GLU A 226 -0.30 6.96 10.14
C GLU A 226 1.00 6.17 10.32
N ALA A 227 0.90 4.85 10.38
CA ALA A 227 2.04 4.00 10.72
C ALA A 227 2.03 2.63 10.04
N VAL A 228 3.22 2.09 9.82
CA VAL A 228 3.44 0.69 9.49
C VAL A 228 4.25 0.06 10.62
N GLN A 229 3.78 -1.09 11.11
CA GLN A 229 4.41 -1.87 12.16
C GLN A 229 4.94 -3.19 11.60
N PHE A 230 6.17 -3.50 11.98
CA PHE A 230 6.85 -4.75 11.69
C PHE A 230 7.11 -5.51 12.98
N ILE A 231 7.02 -6.83 12.93
CA ILE A 231 7.71 -7.71 13.87
C ILE A 231 9.13 -7.85 13.37
N ASP A 232 10.11 -7.60 14.24
CA ASP A 232 11.53 -7.68 13.94
C ASP A 232 12.20 -8.70 14.86
N GLN A 233 12.73 -9.77 14.26
CA GLN A 233 13.35 -10.88 14.98
C GLN A 233 14.72 -10.55 15.58
N THR A 234 15.26 -9.36 15.30
CA THR A 234 16.64 -8.97 15.66
C THR A 234 16.73 -8.02 16.86
N ILE A 235 15.60 -7.57 17.39
CA ILE A 235 15.53 -6.60 18.48
C ILE A 235 14.90 -7.20 19.73
N ASP A 236 15.32 -6.71 20.90
CA ASP A 236 14.76 -7.09 22.20
C ASP A 236 13.82 -6.03 22.79
N ALA A 237 13.73 -4.85 22.16
CA ALA A 237 12.91 -3.73 22.61
C ALA A 237 12.32 -2.97 21.42
N PRO A 238 11.10 -2.41 21.53
CA PRO A 238 10.48 -1.68 20.43
C PRO A 238 11.28 -0.47 19.96
N ILE A 239 11.35 -0.30 18.64
CA ILE A 239 11.96 0.85 17.98
C ILE A 239 10.90 1.55 17.14
N ALA A 240 10.91 2.87 17.13
CA ALA A 240 10.09 3.63 16.21
C ALA A 240 10.83 4.88 15.73
N PHE A 241 10.68 5.18 14.45
CA PHE A 241 11.14 6.44 13.89
C PHE A 241 10.09 7.05 12.99
N ARG A 242 10.07 8.38 12.96
CA ARG A 242 9.31 9.16 11.99
C ARG A 242 10.27 9.72 10.96
N THR A 243 9.93 9.54 9.69
CA THR A 243 10.71 10.11 8.59
C THR A 243 9.75 10.49 7.47
N ARG A 244 9.95 11.69 6.92
CA ARG A 244 9.21 12.20 5.75
C ARG A 244 7.68 12.10 5.88
N GLY A 245 7.13 12.31 7.07
CA GLY A 245 5.68 12.29 7.29
C GLY A 245 5.08 10.90 7.49
N ALA A 246 5.89 9.84 7.56
CA ALA A 246 5.48 8.48 7.88
C ALA A 246 6.09 8.00 9.20
N ARG A 247 5.38 7.13 9.92
CA ARG A 247 5.87 6.45 11.12
C ARG A 247 6.14 4.97 10.84
N TYR A 248 7.33 4.52 11.20
CA TYR A 248 7.73 3.12 11.14
C TYR A 248 7.92 2.60 12.56
N GLN A 249 7.35 1.45 12.86
CA GLN A 249 7.40 0.81 14.18
C GLN A 249 7.93 -0.61 14.02
N PHE A 250 8.80 -1.03 14.93
CA PHE A 250 9.38 -2.36 14.99
C PHE A 250 9.18 -2.86 16.40
N ILE A 251 8.59 -4.05 16.54
CA ILE A 251 8.36 -4.70 17.82
C ILE A 251 9.07 -6.05 17.84
N PRO A 252 9.58 -6.49 19.01
CA PRO A 252 10.10 -7.85 19.14
C PRO A 252 8.98 -8.89 18.97
N PRO A 253 9.29 -10.16 18.65
CA PRO A 253 8.30 -11.22 18.41
C PRO A 253 7.42 -11.57 19.62
N HIS A 254 7.80 -11.11 20.81
CA HIS A 254 7.15 -11.40 22.08
C HIS A 254 6.59 -10.15 22.79
N ALA A 255 6.37 -9.06 22.05
CA ALA A 255 5.78 -7.82 22.56
C ALA A 255 4.28 -7.92 22.83
#